data_AF-A0A5K1B1V2-F1
#
_entry.id   AF-A0A5K1B1V2-F1
#
_cell.length_a   1.000
_cell.length_b   1.000
_cell.length_c   1.000
_cell.angle_alpha   90.00
_cell.angle_beta   90.00
_cell.angle_gamma   90.00
#
_symmetry.space_group_name_H-M   'P 1'
#
loop_
_entity.id
_entity.type
_entity.pdbx_description
1 polymer ?
#
loop_
_entity_poly.entity_id
_entity_poly.type
_entity_poly.pdbx_seq_one_letter_code
_entity_poly.pdbx_strand_id
1 'polypeptide(L)'
;MMKSKSFHELFFNGVLGKLYHITKSSGVREKILAMDNTAFWPSTNMYMLLPMSQESSQSTESPCIDWKTIDSCFSVAEFLKANHLPMGLNNFHKEGIQRQDDKKPEKIHLVDGSYGFHDLKDMIVFAIHTGRFYYVAELVNDATADSPFDGSYDSAKPSYNTYTDYFKK
;
A
#
# COMPACT_ATOMS: atom_id res chain seq x y z
N MET A 1 5.33 -14.51 -17.93
CA MET A 1 5.50 -13.10 -18.32
C MET A 1 4.57 -12.17 -17.54
N MET A 2 3.28 -12.50 -17.39
CA MET A 2 2.32 -11.68 -16.63
C MET A 2 2.84 -11.28 -15.24
N LYS A 3 3.29 -12.23 -14.42
CA LYS A 3 3.82 -11.93 -13.08
C LYS A 3 4.99 -10.92 -13.06
N SER A 4 5.90 -11.02 -14.04
CA SER A 4 7.02 -10.08 -14.18
C SER A 4 6.56 -8.68 -14.58
N LYS A 5 5.56 -8.58 -15.48
CA LYS A 5 4.92 -7.30 -15.84
C LYS A 5 4.20 -6.69 -14.64
N SER A 6 3.51 -7.52 -13.87
CA SER A 6 2.84 -7.13 -12.63
C SER A 6 3.81 -6.59 -11.60
N PHE A 7 4.95 -7.26 -11.41
CA PHE A 7 6.03 -6.79 -10.56
C PHE A 7 6.53 -5.41 -11.03
N HIS A 8 6.78 -5.23 -12.33
CA HIS A 8 7.20 -3.95 -12.89
C HIS A 8 6.19 -2.82 -12.65
N GLU A 9 4.92 -3.04 -12.98
CA GLU A 9 3.88 -2.05 -12.74
C GLU A 9 3.78 -1.70 -11.26
N LEU A 10 3.77 -2.69 -10.38
CA LEU A 10 3.68 -2.48 -8.94
C LEU A 10 4.90 -1.71 -8.41
N PHE A 11 6.09 -2.09 -8.84
CA PHE A 11 7.34 -1.49 -8.40
C PHE A 11 7.49 -0.06 -8.91
N PHE A 12 7.43 0.16 -10.22
CA PHE A 12 7.65 1.49 -10.78
C PHE A 12 6.51 2.46 -10.47
N ASN A 13 5.25 2.05 -10.63
CA ASN A 13 4.12 2.93 -10.32
C ASN A 13 3.96 3.12 -8.81
N GLY A 14 4.34 2.12 -8.02
CA GLY A 14 4.31 2.18 -6.57
C GLY A 14 5.39 3.08 -5.96
N VAL A 15 6.65 2.90 -6.40
CA VAL A 15 7.81 3.65 -5.88
C VAL A 15 7.89 5.05 -6.47
N LEU A 16 7.67 5.20 -7.78
CA LEU A 16 7.86 6.48 -8.48
C LEU A 16 6.56 7.26 -8.70
N GLY A 17 5.42 6.74 -8.28
CA GLY A 17 4.13 7.30 -8.68
C GLY A 17 2.98 7.05 -7.69
N LYS A 18 1.82 6.75 -8.28
CA LYS A 18 0.60 6.33 -7.58
C LYS A 18 0.05 5.13 -8.34
N LEU A 19 -0.59 4.21 -7.62
CA LEU A 19 -1.27 3.03 -8.18
C LEU A 19 -2.73 3.28 -8.58
N TYR A 20 -3.29 4.44 -8.24
CA TYR A 20 -4.60 4.87 -8.73
C TYR A 20 -4.61 6.38 -8.99
N HIS A 21 -5.33 6.79 -10.03
CA HIS A 21 -5.75 8.17 -10.20
C HIS A 21 -7.15 8.34 -9.64
N ILE A 22 -7.30 9.28 -8.71
CA ILE A 22 -8.60 9.66 -8.15
C ILE A 22 -9.08 10.87 -8.93
N THR A 23 -10.08 10.69 -9.80
CA THR A 23 -10.78 11.81 -10.43
C THR A 23 -11.73 12.42 -9.41
N LYS A 24 -11.41 13.65 -8.99
CA LYS A 24 -12.14 14.38 -7.93
C LYS A 24 -13.64 14.58 -8.24
N SER A 25 -14.04 14.54 -9.52
CA SER A 25 -15.41 14.82 -9.96
C SER A 25 -16.36 13.63 -9.92
N SER A 26 -15.85 12.39 -9.95
CA SER A 26 -16.67 11.17 -9.99
C SER A 26 -16.45 10.23 -8.81
N GLY A 27 -15.36 10.41 -8.05
CA GLY A 27 -14.95 9.48 -7.00
C GLY A 27 -14.51 8.10 -7.55
N VAL A 28 -14.47 7.96 -8.88
CA VAL A 28 -14.08 6.72 -9.56
C VAL A 28 -12.56 6.63 -9.58
N ARG A 29 -12.03 5.48 -9.17
CA ARG A 29 -10.60 5.19 -9.24
C ARG A 29 -10.28 4.67 -10.63
N GLU A 30 -9.50 5.41 -11.39
CA GLU A 30 -9.01 4.91 -12.67
C GLU A 30 -7.81 3.98 -12.43
N LYS A 31 -7.91 2.80 -13.06
CA LYS A 31 -7.07 1.62 -12.84
C LYS A 31 -5.69 1.80 -13.49
N ILE A 32 -4.61 1.61 -12.72
CA ILE A 32 -3.24 1.67 -13.24
C ILE A 32 -2.61 0.27 -13.39
N LEU A 33 -3.12 -0.75 -12.69
CA LEU A 33 -2.68 -2.13 -12.91
C LEU A 33 -3.28 -2.64 -14.24
N ALA A 34 -2.52 -2.42 -15.31
CA ALA A 34 -2.87 -2.71 -16.69
C ALA A 34 -2.07 -3.91 -17.23
N MET A 35 -1.76 -4.84 -16.33
CA MET A 35 -1.00 -6.08 -16.55
C MET A 35 -1.49 -6.90 -17.76
N ASP A 36 -2.79 -6.81 -18.04
CA ASP A 36 -3.50 -7.53 -19.12
C ASP A 36 -3.65 -6.68 -20.39
N ASN A 37 -3.35 -5.38 -20.32
CA ASN A 37 -3.53 -4.45 -21.42
C ASN A 37 -2.27 -4.41 -22.30
N THR A 38 -2.38 -5.07 -23.44
CA THR A 38 -1.32 -5.15 -24.46
C THR A 38 -0.92 -3.80 -25.03
N ALA A 39 -1.74 -2.74 -24.87
CA ALA A 39 -1.41 -1.39 -25.31
C ALA A 39 -0.26 -0.76 -24.49
N PHE A 40 -0.12 -1.11 -23.21
CA PHE A 40 0.96 -0.60 -22.34
C PHE A 40 2.21 -1.50 -22.36
N TRP A 41 2.09 -2.70 -22.91
CA TRP A 41 3.18 -3.68 -23.01
C TRP A 41 3.43 -4.10 -24.47
N PRO A 42 4.05 -3.23 -25.31
CA PRO A 42 4.42 -3.56 -26.67
C PRO A 42 5.22 -4.87 -26.75
N SER A 43 4.92 -5.69 -27.75
CA SER A 43 5.50 -7.03 -27.88
C SER A 43 6.96 -7.06 -28.33
N THR A 44 7.55 -5.91 -28.69
CA THR A 44 8.91 -5.80 -29.23
C THR A 44 9.82 -4.96 -28.35
N ASN A 45 11.05 -5.44 -28.14
CA ASN A 45 12.15 -4.72 -27.48
C ASN A 45 11.89 -4.20 -26.05
N MET A 46 11.09 -4.93 -25.26
CA MET A 46 10.91 -4.60 -23.84
C MET A 46 12.00 -5.24 -22.97
N TYR A 47 12.72 -4.40 -22.25
CA TYR A 47 13.67 -4.82 -21.23
C TYR A 47 13.00 -4.73 -19.86
N MET A 48 13.22 -5.73 -19.02
CA MET A 48 12.70 -5.78 -17.65
C MET A 48 13.84 -5.91 -16.65
N LEU A 49 13.83 -5.05 -15.64
CA LEU A 49 14.64 -5.19 -14.44
C LEU A 49 13.95 -6.16 -13.46
N LEU A 50 14.58 -7.28 -13.15
CA LEU A 50 14.01 -8.28 -12.25
C LEU A 50 14.85 -8.37 -10.97
N PRO A 51 14.22 -8.60 -9.81
CA PRO A 51 14.93 -8.77 -8.56
C PRO A 51 15.78 -10.05 -8.62
N MET A 52 16.97 -9.97 -8.03
CA MET A 52 17.89 -11.10 -7.95
C MET A 52 17.86 -11.67 -6.53
N SER A 53 17.93 -12.99 -6.41
CA SER A 53 17.90 -13.65 -5.12
C SER A 53 19.17 -13.33 -4.33
N GLN A 54 19.01 -12.83 -3.11
CA GLN A 54 20.15 -12.52 -2.24
C GLN A 54 20.89 -13.78 -1.77
N GLU A 55 20.24 -14.94 -1.77
CA GLU A 55 20.86 -16.22 -1.42
C GLU A 55 21.99 -16.60 -2.38
N SER A 56 21.91 -16.16 -3.64
CA SER A 56 22.95 -16.37 -4.67
C SER A 56 24.20 -15.50 -4.48
N SER A 57 24.18 -14.54 -3.55
CA SER A 57 25.36 -13.70 -3.25
C SER A 57 26.35 -14.35 -2.28
N GLN A 58 25.92 -15.42 -1.58
CA GLN A 58 26.73 -16.15 -0.60
C GLN A 58 27.12 -17.56 -1.06
N SER A 59 26.53 -18.06 -2.14
CA SER A 59 26.87 -19.35 -2.75
C SER A 59 27.71 -19.16 -4.01
N THR A 60 28.50 -20.16 -4.37
CA THR A 60 29.20 -20.24 -5.68
C THR A 60 28.26 -20.49 -6.86
N GLU A 61 26.94 -20.44 -6.63
CA GLU A 61 25.94 -20.65 -7.67
C GLU A 61 25.74 -19.41 -8.51
N SER A 62 25.26 -19.61 -9.74
CA SER A 62 24.97 -18.51 -10.64
C SER A 62 23.87 -17.60 -10.06
N PRO A 63 23.99 -16.28 -10.24
CA PRO A 63 22.94 -15.34 -9.84
C PRO A 63 21.60 -15.76 -10.43
N CYS A 64 20.58 -15.92 -9.59
CA CYS A 64 19.25 -16.35 -10.01
C CYS A 64 18.20 -15.27 -9.73
N ILE A 65 17.15 -15.24 -10.57
CA ILE A 65 16.03 -14.31 -10.40
C ILE A 65 15.25 -14.70 -9.14
N ASP A 66 14.89 -13.71 -8.33
CA ASP A 66 14.04 -13.88 -7.17
C ASP A 66 12.57 -14.03 -7.59
N TRP A 67 12.21 -15.24 -8.00
CA TRP A 67 10.84 -15.57 -8.38
C TRP A 67 9.86 -15.49 -7.20
N LYS A 68 10.33 -15.68 -5.97
CA LYS A 68 9.49 -15.59 -4.77
C LYS A 68 9.00 -14.15 -4.58
N THR A 69 9.88 -13.16 -4.68
CA THR A 69 9.50 -11.75 -4.63
C THR A 69 8.54 -11.38 -5.76
N ILE A 70 8.79 -11.85 -6.99
CA ILE A 70 7.90 -11.61 -8.13
C ILE A 70 6.50 -12.21 -7.86
N ASP A 71 6.43 -13.43 -7.33
CA ASP A 71 5.17 -14.10 -7.01
C ASP A 71 4.41 -13.39 -5.89
N SER A 72 5.10 -12.92 -4.85
CA SER A 72 4.49 -12.12 -3.78
C SER A 72 3.92 -10.81 -4.30
N CYS A 73 4.65 -10.07 -5.14
CA CYS A 73 4.15 -8.85 -5.77
C CYS A 73 2.95 -9.11 -6.68
N PHE A 74 2.95 -10.24 -7.40
CA PHE A 74 1.80 -10.64 -8.22
C PHE A 74 0.54 -10.87 -7.36
N SER A 75 0.66 -11.54 -6.22
CA SER A 75 -0.46 -11.73 -5.29
C SER A 75 -1.02 -10.41 -4.75
N VAL A 76 -0.16 -9.45 -4.41
CA VAL A 76 -0.58 -8.10 -3.99
C VAL A 76 -1.34 -7.38 -5.10
N ALA A 77 -0.83 -7.44 -6.33
CA ALA A 77 -1.49 -6.85 -7.48
C ALA A 77 -2.88 -7.44 -7.74
N GLU A 78 -3.02 -8.76 -7.65
CA GLU A 78 -4.32 -9.43 -7.79
C GLU A 78 -5.28 -9.05 -6.66
N PHE A 79 -4.80 -8.95 -5.42
CA PHE A 79 -5.59 -8.46 -4.28
C PHE A 79 -6.11 -7.04 -4.53
N LEU A 80 -5.24 -6.14 -5.00
CA LEU A 80 -5.59 -4.75 -5.35
C LEU A 80 -6.56 -4.64 -6.54
N LYS A 81 -6.57 -5.62 -7.43
CA LYS A 81 -7.47 -5.70 -8.59
C LYS A 81 -8.84 -6.25 -8.22
N ALA A 82 -8.89 -7.28 -7.38
CA ALA A 82 -10.14 -7.94 -6.96
C ALA A 82 -10.95 -7.05 -6.01
N ASN A 83 -10.26 -6.31 -5.14
CA ASN A 83 -10.91 -5.36 -4.25
C ASN A 83 -11.10 -4.03 -5.00
N HIS A 84 -12.29 -3.83 -5.58
CA HIS A 84 -12.74 -2.50 -6.03
C HIS A 84 -12.93 -1.60 -4.80
N LEU A 85 -11.84 -1.15 -4.16
CA LEU A 85 -11.84 -0.44 -2.89
C LEU A 85 -12.71 0.83 -2.99
N PRO A 86 -13.97 0.82 -2.50
CA PRO A 86 -14.84 1.97 -2.60
C PRO A 86 -14.35 3.02 -1.60
N MET A 87 -14.42 4.29 -1.96
CA MET A 87 -14.07 5.40 -1.06
C MET A 87 -15.11 5.60 0.07
N GLY A 88 -16.22 4.86 0.04
CA GLY A 88 -17.21 4.84 1.12
C GLY A 88 -16.74 3.97 2.28
N LEU A 89 -16.19 4.59 3.31
CA LEU A 89 -15.86 4.01 4.62
C LEU A 89 -17.09 3.51 5.40
N ASN A 90 -18.17 3.11 4.71
CA ASN A 90 -19.44 2.76 5.35
C ASN A 90 -19.58 1.24 5.59
N ASN A 91 -18.80 0.40 4.90
CA ASN A 91 -19.03 -1.05 4.87
C ASN A 91 -17.80 -1.90 5.25
N PHE A 92 -16.67 -1.32 5.67
CA PHE A 92 -15.69 -2.10 6.41
C PHE A 92 -16.27 -2.35 7.80
N HIS A 93 -16.74 -3.58 8.00
CA HIS A 93 -17.40 -4.14 9.18
C HIS A 93 -17.40 -3.23 10.42
N LYS A 94 -18.61 -2.75 10.78
CA LYS A 94 -18.97 -2.34 12.14
C LYS A 94 -18.98 -3.54 13.09
N GLU A 95 -17.97 -4.40 13.04
CA GLU A 95 -17.71 -5.32 14.15
C GLU A 95 -16.93 -4.50 15.16
N GLY A 96 -17.64 -4.19 16.24
CA GLY A 96 -17.30 -3.13 17.17
C GLY A 96 -15.84 -3.17 17.60
N ILE A 97 -15.26 -1.98 17.72
CA ILE A 97 -14.20 -1.70 18.68
C ILE A 97 -14.81 -1.97 20.06
N GLN A 98 -14.94 -3.24 20.41
CA GLN A 98 -15.22 -3.66 21.76
C GLN A 98 -13.92 -3.36 22.50
N ARG A 99 -13.95 -2.34 23.35
CA ARG A 99 -12.88 -2.07 24.32
C ARG A 99 -12.73 -3.34 25.15
N GLN A 100 -11.81 -4.21 24.74
CA GLN A 100 -11.42 -5.35 25.53
C GLN A 100 -10.37 -4.84 26.49
N ASP A 101 -10.83 -4.57 27.71
CA ASP A 101 -9.96 -4.51 28.88
C ASP A 101 -9.16 -5.82 28.99
N ASP A 102 -7.95 -5.74 29.53
CA ASP A 102 -6.93 -6.79 29.73
C ASP A 102 -5.82 -6.99 28.67
N LYS A 103 -4.75 -6.19 28.83
CA LYS A 103 -3.32 -6.56 28.73
C LYS A 103 -2.82 -7.41 27.55
N LYS A 104 -3.45 -7.35 26.37
CA LYS A 104 -2.82 -7.85 25.13
C LYS A 104 -2.06 -6.73 24.42
N PRO A 105 -0.92 -7.02 23.77
CA PRO A 105 -0.25 -6.02 22.95
C PRO A 105 -1.24 -5.51 21.91
N GLU A 106 -1.36 -4.18 21.84
CA GLU A 106 -2.27 -3.48 20.95
C GLU A 106 -2.01 -3.92 19.51
N LYS A 107 -3.00 -4.56 18.89
CA LYS A 107 -2.93 -4.98 17.50
C LYS A 107 -3.49 -3.88 16.62
N ILE A 108 -2.80 -3.61 15.52
CA ILE A 108 -3.24 -2.67 14.50
C ILE A 108 -3.92 -3.47 13.38
N HIS A 109 -5.15 -3.09 13.06
CA HIS A 109 -5.95 -3.72 12.02
C HIS A 109 -5.79 -2.95 10.71
N LEU A 110 -5.19 -3.61 9.72
CA LEU A 110 -5.12 -3.16 8.34
C LEU A 110 -6.13 -3.96 7.50
N VAL A 111 -6.31 -3.56 6.24
CA VAL A 111 -7.30 -4.18 5.34
C VAL A 111 -6.95 -5.65 5.03
N ASP A 112 -5.67 -6.00 5.04
CA ASP A 112 -5.16 -7.33 4.77
C ASP A 112 -4.98 -8.20 6.02
N GLY A 113 -5.05 -7.63 7.23
CA GLY A 113 -4.85 -8.41 8.45
C GLY A 113 -4.69 -7.60 9.73
N SER A 114 -4.26 -8.29 10.80
CA SER A 114 -4.01 -7.69 12.11
C SER A 114 -2.56 -7.94 12.51
N TYR A 115 -1.85 -6.87 12.85
CA TYR A 115 -0.41 -6.89 13.09
C TYR A 115 -0.11 -6.46 14.52
N GLY A 116 0.92 -7.03 15.14
CA GLY A 116 1.44 -6.48 16.38
C GLY A 116 2.05 -5.11 16.13
N PHE A 117 1.97 -4.22 17.12
CA PHE A 117 2.51 -2.87 17.01
C PHE A 117 3.96 -2.87 16.47
N HIS A 118 4.85 -3.66 17.08
CA HIS A 118 6.26 -3.74 16.67
C HIS A 118 6.50 -4.41 15.32
N ASP A 119 5.53 -5.18 14.81
CA ASP A 119 5.67 -5.88 13.52
C ASP A 119 5.52 -4.93 12.34
N LEU A 120 4.96 -3.74 12.55
CA LEU A 120 4.73 -2.74 11.49
C LEU A 120 5.98 -1.95 11.12
N LYS A 121 6.97 -1.86 12.01
CA LYS A 121 8.19 -1.13 11.71
C LYS A 121 8.91 -1.81 10.54
N ASP A 122 9.45 -1.01 9.63
CA ASP A 122 10.15 -1.45 8.44
C ASP A 122 9.27 -2.17 7.41
N MET A 123 7.94 -2.07 7.53
CA MET A 123 6.98 -2.51 6.52
C MET A 123 6.69 -1.43 5.47
N ILE A 124 6.32 -1.90 4.28
CA ILE A 124 5.70 -1.06 3.25
C ILE A 124 4.19 -1.19 3.39
N VAL A 125 3.50 -0.06 3.59
CA VAL A 125 2.04 0.01 3.68
C VAL A 125 1.45 0.76 2.49
N PHE A 126 0.27 0.33 2.05
CA PHE A 126 -0.44 0.95 0.94
C PHE A 126 -1.58 1.84 1.43
N ALA A 127 -1.46 3.15 1.21
CA ALA A 127 -2.53 4.08 1.51
C ALA A 127 -3.58 4.07 0.40
N ILE A 128 -4.67 3.35 0.66
CA ILE A 128 -5.79 3.16 -0.26
C ILE A 128 -6.40 4.49 -0.72
N HIS A 129 -6.41 5.52 0.12
CA HIS A 129 -7.00 6.83 -0.18
C HIS A 129 -6.11 7.73 -1.05
N THR A 130 -4.80 7.50 -1.13
CA THR A 130 -3.89 8.25 -2.03
C THR A 130 -3.35 7.41 -3.18
N GLY A 131 -3.48 6.09 -3.10
CA GLY A 131 -2.88 5.15 -4.03
C GLY A 131 -1.35 5.10 -3.93
N ARG A 132 -0.77 5.38 -2.76
CA ARG A 132 0.70 5.45 -2.56
C ARG A 132 1.18 4.39 -1.60
N PHE A 133 2.38 3.89 -1.84
CA PHE A 133 3.12 3.15 -0.82
C PHE A 133 3.85 4.11 0.10
N TYR A 134 3.89 3.75 1.38
CA TYR A 134 4.68 4.43 2.41
C TYR A 134 5.51 3.39 3.14
N TYR A 135 6.70 3.79 3.57
CA TYR A 135 7.53 3.01 4.45
C TYR A 135 7.26 3.43 5.89
N VAL A 136 6.97 2.47 6.77
CA VAL A 136 6.76 2.72 8.19
C VAL A 136 8.12 2.82 8.87
N ALA A 137 8.66 4.04 8.92
CA ALA A 137 9.95 4.31 9.54
C ALA A 137 9.90 4.20 11.07
N GLU A 138 8.83 4.70 11.67
CA GLU A 138 8.65 4.76 13.12
C GLU A 138 7.16 4.72 13.46
N LEU A 139 6.87 4.30 14.69
CA LEU A 139 5.53 4.30 15.26
C LEU A 139 5.47 5.35 16.38
N VAL A 140 4.47 6.22 16.31
CA VAL A 140 4.24 7.26 17.31
C VAL A 140 3.31 6.70 18.39
N ASN A 141 3.84 6.47 19.59
CA ASN A 141 3.14 5.76 20.67
C ASN A 141 2.16 6.63 21.46
N ASP A 142 2.33 7.95 21.41
CA ASP A 142 1.58 8.93 22.18
C ASP A 142 0.54 9.68 21.33
N ALA A 143 0.30 9.22 20.11
CA ALA A 143 -0.67 9.80 19.20
C ALA A 143 -1.68 8.75 18.70
N THR A 144 -2.93 9.18 18.62
CA THR A 144 -4.03 8.46 17.97
C THR A 144 -4.60 9.28 16.81
N ALA A 145 -5.53 8.71 16.05
CA ALA A 145 -6.25 9.42 14.98
C ALA A 145 -7.02 10.67 15.48
N ASP A 146 -7.34 10.75 16.78
CA ASP A 146 -8.04 11.89 17.39
C ASP A 146 -7.07 12.96 17.94
N SER A 147 -5.76 12.80 17.74
CA SER A 147 -4.75 13.80 18.10
C SER A 147 -4.83 15.02 17.18
N PRO A 148 -4.28 16.18 17.61
CA PRO A 148 -4.24 17.39 16.79
C PRO A 148 -3.60 17.15 15.42
N PHE A 149 -4.24 17.65 14.36
CA PHE A 149 -3.72 17.52 13.00
C PHE A 149 -2.53 18.47 12.75
N ASP A 150 -1.38 17.93 12.36
CA ASP A 150 -0.12 18.66 12.12
C ASP A 150 0.09 19.09 10.66
N GLY A 151 -0.81 18.71 9.75
CA GLY A 151 -0.63 18.86 8.30
C GLY A 151 -0.85 20.26 7.71
N SER A 152 -0.58 21.35 8.44
CA SER A 152 -0.55 22.70 7.87
C SER A 152 0.69 23.49 8.28
N TYR A 153 1.67 23.53 7.39
CA TYR A 153 2.84 24.40 7.52
C TYR A 153 2.62 25.79 6.89
N ASP A 154 1.60 25.94 6.02
CA ASP A 154 1.39 27.16 5.20
C ASP A 154 0.16 28.00 5.57
N SER A 155 -0.69 27.57 6.50
CA SER A 155 -1.81 28.39 6.99
C SER A 155 -1.76 28.57 8.50
N ALA A 156 -1.91 29.82 8.96
CA ALA A 156 -1.88 30.21 10.38
C ALA A 156 -2.95 29.54 11.27
N LYS A 157 -3.83 28.71 10.70
CA LYS A 157 -4.71 27.78 11.40
C LYS A 157 -4.79 26.47 10.61
N PRO A 158 -4.70 25.29 11.25
CA PRO A 158 -5.02 24.03 10.59
C PRO A 158 -6.51 24.03 10.25
N SER A 159 -6.84 23.65 9.01
CA SER A 159 -8.24 23.55 8.54
C SER A 159 -9.03 22.40 9.20
N TYR A 160 -8.36 21.58 10.02
CA TYR A 160 -8.87 20.36 10.64
C TYR A 160 -8.37 20.28 12.07
N ASN A 161 -9.22 19.81 12.99
CA ASN A 161 -8.83 19.67 14.40
C ASN A 161 -8.05 18.39 14.64
N THR A 162 -8.43 17.29 13.97
CA THR A 162 -7.83 15.95 14.16
C THR A 162 -7.56 15.25 12.83
N TYR A 163 -6.75 14.18 12.84
CA TYR A 163 -6.58 13.32 11.66
C TYR A 163 -7.90 12.63 11.26
N THR A 164 -8.71 12.23 12.24
CA THR A 164 -10.07 11.73 12.03
C THR A 164 -10.92 12.72 11.23
N ASP A 165 -10.89 14.01 11.57
CA ASP A 165 -11.64 15.05 10.86
C ASP A 165 -11.11 15.27 9.43
N TYR A 166 -9.79 15.18 9.26
CA TYR A 166 -9.15 15.30 7.94
C TYR A 166 -9.58 14.18 6.99
N PHE A 167 -9.60 12.92 7.44
CA PHE A 167 -9.90 11.76 6.59
C PHE A 167 -11.39 11.45 6.41
N LYS A 168 -12.29 12.04 7.23
CA LYS A 168 -13.75 11.88 7.09
C LYS A 168 -14.38 12.73 5.98
N LYS A 169 -13.65 13.73 5.48
CA LYS A 169 -14.12 14.67 4.46
C LYS A 169 -13.87 14.14 3.05
#